data_AF-A0A9Q1QYD5-F1
#
_entry.id   AF-A0A9Q1QYD5-F1
#
_cell.length_a   1.000
_cell.length_b   1.000
_cell.length_c   1.000
_cell.angle_alpha   90.00
_cell.angle_beta   90.00
_cell.angle_gamma   90.00
#
_symmetry.space_group_name_H-M   'P 1'
#
loop_
_entity.id
_entity.type
_entity.pdbx_description
1 polymer ?
#
loop_
_entity_poly.entity_id
_entity_poly.type
_entity_poly.pdbx_seq_one_letter_code
_entity_poly.pdbx_strand_id
1 'polypeptide(L)'
;MTQKGSKRQKRRRDSGYIVNNNEEESDDKAEVEEKIMALQKIVPGGESLGVDMLFEETAGYILQLQCQVKALKVLTSFVEGTEKERMKLEDLIFPQSPKKYFLSYYSHFLFHNKSKTLIHTTTKVLIMADDNITNGEVFDDAPVEIDVDETSDGGASKTSALKQKISALEQEKTQLLHENDVIKQRIENLKHSINESNNEKENLLKKVENFESENKALGSVASRAAELEGEVARLQHDLVTALNDLEGSNNELSGLKLSLEGLKSSENEKSVKLDAIESERSLLLLKLEKLGVSGNNKNKEVQVKEEEIKGLKKHIEELEGTILNNEEWEMEKKELYFVKEELEKRVKEMIEKVVELEKKLVEKERVINERLVARDINGIPVGDDKVGVVNLPVVVASSVAAVAVVGAIWYLRYGQKA
;
A
#
# COMPACT_ATOMS: atom_id res chain seq x y z
N MET A 1 38.42 -23.96 33.07
CA MET A 1 37.80 -25.25 33.45
C MET A 1 36.42 -25.27 32.81
N THR A 2 36.29 -25.83 31.59
CA THR A 2 35.81 -27.21 31.26
C THR A 2 34.28 -27.32 31.37
N GLN A 3 33.49 -27.88 30.45
CA GLN A 3 33.68 -28.78 29.30
C GLN A 3 32.34 -28.80 28.51
N LYS A 4 32.35 -28.68 27.18
CA LYS A 4 32.08 -29.73 26.16
C LYS A 4 30.80 -30.57 26.33
N GLY A 5 29.99 -30.61 25.26
CA GLY A 5 28.92 -31.60 25.08
C GLY A 5 28.32 -31.63 23.66
N SER A 6 29.14 -31.89 22.65
CA SER A 6 28.71 -32.14 21.26
C SER A 6 28.15 -33.55 21.09
N LYS A 7 27.01 -33.74 20.43
CA LYS A 7 26.62 -35.02 19.80
C LYS A 7 25.91 -34.82 18.46
N ARG A 8 26.64 -35.22 17.40
CA ARG A 8 26.19 -35.57 16.05
C ARG A 8 25.32 -36.84 16.07
N GLN A 9 24.24 -36.88 15.29
CA GLN A 9 23.71 -38.13 14.70
C GLN A 9 22.80 -37.75 13.50
N LYS A 10 23.30 -37.74 12.26
CA LYS A 10 23.37 -38.84 11.28
C LYS A 10 22.01 -39.28 10.71
N ARG A 11 21.66 -38.63 9.58
CA ARG A 11 21.04 -39.14 8.32
C ARG A 11 19.97 -40.24 8.44
N ARG A 12 18.80 -39.96 7.85
CA ARG A 12 18.24 -40.76 6.74
C ARG A 12 17.15 -39.99 5.96
N ARG A 13 17.27 -40.07 4.62
CA ARG A 13 16.25 -39.69 3.63
C ARG A 13 15.11 -40.70 3.73
N ASP A 14 13.87 -40.25 3.61
CA ASP A 14 12.97 -40.64 2.52
C ASP A 14 11.57 -40.06 2.75
N SER A 15 10.87 -39.92 1.62
CA SER A 15 9.42 -40.02 1.51
C SER A 15 8.62 -38.73 1.44
N GLY A 16 8.25 -38.39 0.20
CA GLY A 16 6.90 -37.93 -0.10
C GLY A 16 6.69 -36.42 -0.18
N TYR A 17 7.14 -35.80 -1.28
CA TYR A 17 6.42 -34.64 -1.82
C TYR A 17 5.07 -35.16 -2.32
N ILE A 18 4.03 -35.04 -1.49
CA ILE A 18 2.65 -35.07 -1.96
C ILE A 18 2.39 -33.69 -2.54
N VAL A 19 2.19 -33.66 -3.86
CA VAL A 19 1.68 -32.53 -4.61
C VAL A 19 0.23 -32.31 -4.17
N ASN A 20 -0.01 -31.34 -3.29
CA ASN A 20 -1.33 -30.78 -3.04
C ASN A 20 -1.50 -29.58 -3.99
N ASN A 21 -1.98 -29.83 -5.21
CA ASN A 21 -2.41 -28.81 -6.17
C ASN A 21 -3.95 -28.76 -6.24
N ASN A 22 -4.63 -28.59 -5.10
CA ASN A 22 -6.11 -28.53 -5.05
C ASN A 22 -6.65 -27.43 -4.10
N GLU A 23 -5.84 -26.47 -3.64
CA GLU A 23 -6.30 -25.46 -2.66
C GLU A 23 -6.65 -24.09 -3.26
N GLU A 24 -6.38 -23.82 -4.55
CA GLU A 24 -6.71 -22.51 -5.15
C GLU A 24 -8.14 -22.42 -5.72
N GLU A 25 -8.83 -23.54 -5.97
CA GLU A 25 -10.20 -23.53 -6.54
C GLU A 25 -11.31 -23.34 -5.49
N SER A 26 -10.95 -23.34 -4.20
CA SER A 26 -11.89 -23.21 -3.07
C SER A 26 -12.24 -21.76 -2.76
N ASP A 27 -11.27 -20.84 -2.89
CA ASP A 27 -11.43 -19.45 -2.48
C ASP A 27 -12.35 -18.67 -3.43
N ASP A 28 -12.21 -18.89 -4.75
CA ASP A 28 -13.03 -18.21 -5.76
C ASP A 28 -14.52 -18.51 -5.59
N LYS A 29 -14.85 -19.74 -5.18
CA LYS A 29 -16.25 -20.14 -4.96
C LYS A 29 -16.85 -19.47 -3.73
N ALA A 30 -16.07 -19.34 -2.65
CA ALA A 30 -16.50 -18.66 -1.44
C ALA A 30 -16.73 -17.16 -1.70
N GLU A 31 -15.86 -16.52 -2.49
CA GLU A 31 -15.99 -15.11 -2.84
C GLU A 31 -17.25 -14.85 -3.69
N VAL A 32 -17.56 -15.75 -4.63
CA VAL A 32 -18.78 -15.65 -5.45
C VAL A 32 -20.04 -15.78 -4.60
N GLU A 33 -20.07 -16.71 -3.65
CA GLU A 33 -21.22 -16.92 -2.77
C GLU A 33 -21.43 -15.73 -1.82
N GLU A 34 -20.35 -15.11 -1.33
CA GLU A 34 -20.40 -13.86 -0.56
C GLU A 34 -20.97 -12.69 -1.38
N LYS A 35 -20.53 -12.55 -2.64
CA LYS A 35 -21.05 -11.51 -3.55
C LYS A 35 -22.54 -11.71 -3.86
N ILE A 36 -22.99 -12.95 -4.03
CA ILE A 36 -24.42 -13.25 -4.24
C ILE A 36 -25.23 -12.88 -3.00
N MET A 37 -24.77 -13.21 -1.79
CA MET A 37 -25.45 -12.82 -0.55
C MET A 37 -25.52 -11.30 -0.39
N ALA A 38 -24.46 -10.58 -0.74
CA ALA A 38 -24.47 -9.12 -0.72
C ALA A 38 -25.50 -8.53 -1.70
N LEU A 39 -25.58 -9.09 -2.91
CA LEU A 39 -26.59 -8.70 -3.92
C LEU A 39 -28.02 -8.98 -3.43
N GLN A 40 -28.29 -10.15 -2.87
CA GLN A 40 -29.62 -10.50 -2.33
C GLN A 40 -30.10 -9.54 -1.23
N LYS A 41 -29.17 -8.98 -0.45
CA LYS A 41 -29.48 -8.03 0.63
C LYS A 41 -29.80 -6.62 0.12
N ILE A 42 -29.24 -6.22 -1.02
CA ILE A 42 -29.40 -4.86 -1.57
C ILE A 42 -30.64 -4.79 -2.48
N VAL A 43 -30.97 -5.88 -3.16
CA VAL A 43 -32.09 -5.95 -4.10
C VAL A 43 -33.39 -6.21 -3.33
N PRO A 44 -34.44 -5.38 -3.48
CA PRO A 44 -35.73 -5.62 -2.83
C PRO A 44 -36.29 -7.00 -3.17
N GLY A 45 -36.52 -7.85 -2.17
CA GLY A 45 -37.00 -9.24 -2.37
C GLY A 45 -35.93 -10.25 -2.80
N GLY A 46 -34.66 -9.84 -2.89
CA GLY A 46 -33.53 -10.64 -3.36
C GLY A 46 -33.24 -11.91 -2.54
N GLU A 47 -33.54 -11.91 -1.24
CA GLU A 47 -33.36 -13.06 -0.33
C GLU A 47 -34.10 -14.32 -0.78
N SER A 48 -35.17 -14.17 -1.57
CA SER A 48 -36.01 -15.28 -2.05
C SER A 48 -35.75 -15.68 -3.50
N LEU A 49 -34.85 -14.97 -4.19
CA LEU A 49 -34.58 -15.14 -5.63
C LEU A 49 -33.35 -16.02 -5.86
N GLY A 50 -33.47 -16.93 -6.84
CA GLY A 50 -32.32 -17.65 -7.39
C GLY A 50 -31.40 -16.73 -8.20
N VAL A 51 -30.15 -17.16 -8.41
CA VAL A 51 -29.07 -16.36 -9.01
C VAL A 51 -29.47 -15.69 -10.32
N ASP A 52 -30.12 -16.41 -11.24
CA ASP A 52 -30.49 -15.87 -12.56
C ASP A 52 -31.55 -14.75 -12.46
N MET A 53 -32.58 -14.94 -11.64
CA MET A 53 -33.61 -13.91 -11.41
C MET A 53 -33.08 -12.74 -10.58
N LEU A 54 -32.12 -13.01 -9.69
CA LEU A 54 -31.48 -11.96 -8.90
C LEU A 54 -30.77 -10.95 -9.79
N PHE A 55 -30.07 -11.39 -10.84
CA PHE A 55 -29.42 -10.47 -11.78
C PHE A 55 -30.42 -9.62 -12.58
N GLU A 56 -31.54 -10.20 -13.01
CA GLU A 56 -32.59 -9.47 -13.72
C GLU A 56 -33.26 -8.42 -12.83
N GLU A 57 -33.61 -8.78 -11.60
CA GLU A 57 -34.19 -7.86 -10.63
C GLU A 57 -33.18 -6.78 -10.20
N THR A 58 -31.89 -7.14 -10.07
CA THR A 58 -30.81 -6.17 -9.84
C THR A 58 -30.74 -5.15 -10.96
N ALA A 59 -30.80 -5.57 -12.22
CA ALA A 59 -30.77 -4.68 -13.36
C ALA A 59 -32.00 -3.74 -13.38
N GLY A 60 -33.19 -4.28 -13.09
CA GLY A 60 -34.41 -3.50 -12.93
C GLY A 60 -34.31 -2.45 -11.82
N TYR A 61 -33.79 -2.85 -10.66
CA TYR A 61 -33.61 -1.96 -9.51
C TYR A 61 -32.58 -0.86 -9.80
N ILE A 62 -31.46 -1.18 -10.45
CA ILE A 62 -30.47 -0.18 -10.89
C ILE A 62 -31.11 0.84 -11.84
N LEU A 63 -31.90 0.39 -12.81
CA LEU A 63 -32.56 1.29 -13.76
C LEU A 63 -33.56 2.22 -13.04
N GLN A 64 -34.33 1.68 -12.08
CA GLN A 64 -35.26 2.47 -11.27
C GLN A 64 -34.52 3.54 -10.44
N LEU A 65 -33.42 3.17 -9.77
CA LEU A 65 -32.57 4.10 -9.02
C LEU A 65 -32.01 5.20 -9.94
N GLN A 66 -31.56 4.85 -11.15
CA GLN A 66 -31.08 5.83 -12.12
C GLN A 66 -32.18 6.80 -12.55
N CYS A 67 -33.41 6.32 -12.76
CA CYS A 67 -34.56 7.16 -13.05
C CYS A 67 -34.86 8.14 -11.90
N GLN A 68 -34.83 7.66 -10.65
CA GLN A 68 -35.03 8.50 -9.46
C GLN A 68 -33.95 9.59 -9.34
N VAL A 69 -32.67 9.22 -9.50
CA VAL A 69 -31.56 10.19 -9.46
C VAL A 69 -31.67 11.24 -10.56
N LYS A 70 -32.08 10.86 -11.79
CA LYS A 70 -32.33 11.81 -12.87
C LYS A 70 -33.46 12.78 -12.55
N ALA A 71 -34.57 12.29 -12.00
CA ALA A 71 -35.70 13.13 -11.59
C ALA A 71 -35.29 14.12 -10.48
N LEU A 72 -34.56 13.65 -9.46
CA LEU A 72 -34.01 14.48 -8.39
C LEU A 72 -33.10 15.58 -8.96
N LYS A 73 -32.19 15.25 -9.88
CA LYS A 73 -31.32 16.25 -10.53
C LYS A 73 -32.11 17.33 -11.27
N VAL A 74 -33.19 16.97 -11.97
CA VAL A 74 -34.06 17.93 -12.64
C VAL A 74 -34.73 18.85 -11.62
N LEU A 75 -35.28 18.30 -10.53
CA LEU A 75 -35.89 19.10 -9.46
C LEU A 75 -34.87 20.02 -8.78
N THR A 76 -33.66 19.53 -8.50
CA THR A 76 -32.58 20.37 -7.93
C THR A 76 -32.20 21.50 -8.88
N SER A 77 -32.05 21.23 -10.18
CA SER A 77 -31.76 22.27 -11.17
C SER A 77 -32.88 23.29 -11.31
N PHE A 78 -34.14 22.87 -11.12
CA PHE A 78 -35.29 23.75 -11.11
C PHE A 78 -35.29 24.66 -9.88
N VAL A 79 -35.07 24.10 -8.69
CA VAL A 79 -34.97 24.87 -7.43
C VAL A 79 -33.82 25.88 -7.51
N GLU A 80 -32.64 25.45 -7.94
CA GLU A 80 -31.47 26.33 -8.10
C GLU A 80 -31.71 27.43 -9.15
N GLY A 81 -32.46 27.12 -10.22
CA GLY A 81 -32.92 28.11 -11.20
C GLY A 81 -33.86 29.15 -10.60
N THR A 82 -34.86 28.71 -9.82
CA THR A 82 -35.81 29.61 -9.15
C THR A 82 -35.16 30.49 -8.09
N GLU A 83 -34.12 30.00 -7.40
CA GLU A 83 -33.35 30.81 -6.46
C GLU A 83 -32.54 31.90 -7.16
N LYS A 84 -31.90 31.58 -8.30
CA LYS A 84 -31.18 32.59 -9.10
C LYS A 84 -32.11 33.68 -9.64
N GLU A 85 -33.34 33.33 -10.04
CA GLU A 85 -34.36 34.30 -10.44
C GLU A 85 -34.85 35.14 -9.27
N ARG A 86 -35.06 34.54 -8.09
CA ARG A 86 -35.38 35.27 -6.86
C ARG A 86 -34.28 36.25 -6.46
N MET A 87 -33.01 35.85 -6.50
CA MET A 87 -31.88 36.74 -6.19
C MET A 87 -31.82 37.94 -7.16
N LYS A 88 -32.06 37.72 -8.46
CA LYS A 88 -32.13 38.81 -9.45
C LYS A 88 -33.32 39.75 -9.19
N LEU A 89 -34.46 39.22 -8.76
CA LEU A 89 -35.64 40.03 -8.44
C LEU A 89 -35.42 40.83 -7.14
N GLU A 90 -34.79 40.22 -6.14
CA GLU A 90 -34.42 40.86 -4.87
C GLU A 90 -33.40 41.98 -5.07
N ASP A 91 -32.41 41.80 -5.96
CA ASP A 91 -31.46 42.86 -6.35
C ASP A 91 -32.12 44.01 -7.14
N LEU A 92 -33.17 43.73 -7.93
CA LEU A 92 -33.94 44.77 -8.63
C LEU A 92 -34.90 45.54 -7.70
N ILE A 93 -35.45 44.88 -6.69
CA ILE A 93 -36.43 45.48 -5.75
C ILE A 93 -35.73 46.16 -4.56
N PHE A 94 -34.52 45.71 -4.19
CA PHE A 94 -33.71 46.30 -3.11
C PHE A 94 -32.27 46.59 -3.55
N PRO A 95 -32.02 47.69 -4.28
CA PRO A 95 -30.65 48.10 -4.58
C PRO A 95 -29.99 48.60 -3.27
N GLN A 96 -29.12 47.76 -2.72
CA GLN A 96 -28.12 48.04 -1.67
C GLN A 96 -28.50 48.95 -0.47
N SER A 97 -28.33 48.31 0.71
CA SER A 97 -28.14 48.85 2.07
C SER A 97 -29.38 48.96 2.98
N PRO A 98 -29.77 47.86 3.64
CA PRO A 98 -30.78 47.86 4.72
C PRO A 98 -30.37 48.69 5.96
N LYS A 99 -29.09 49.04 6.08
CA LYS A 99 -28.53 49.66 7.30
C LYS A 99 -29.04 51.09 7.54
N LYS A 100 -29.46 51.84 6.51
CA LYS A 100 -29.95 53.23 6.69
C LYS A 100 -31.42 53.31 7.10
N TYR A 101 -32.25 52.36 6.67
CA TYR A 101 -33.69 52.36 7.00
C TYR A 101 -33.98 51.77 8.38
N PHE A 102 -33.22 50.76 8.81
CA PHE A 102 -33.41 50.15 10.13
C PHE A 102 -33.13 51.13 11.29
N LEU A 103 -32.11 51.99 11.16
CA LEU A 103 -31.80 53.02 12.17
C LEU A 103 -32.85 54.12 12.23
N SER A 104 -33.48 54.48 11.10
CA SER A 104 -34.55 55.47 11.06
C SER A 104 -35.83 54.94 11.73
N TYR A 105 -36.21 53.69 11.46
CA TYR A 105 -37.41 53.08 12.06
C TYR A 105 -37.25 52.86 13.58
N TYR A 106 -36.07 52.41 14.04
CA TYR A 106 -35.81 52.26 15.47
C TYR A 106 -35.78 53.60 16.22
N SER A 107 -35.23 54.65 15.61
CA SER A 107 -35.24 56.00 16.18
C SER A 107 -36.67 56.55 16.32
N HIS A 108 -37.51 56.39 15.29
CA HIS A 108 -38.89 56.85 15.32
C HIS A 108 -39.75 56.07 16.33
N PHE A 109 -39.55 54.75 16.43
CA PHE A 109 -40.29 53.89 17.36
C PHE A 109 -39.91 54.17 18.84
N LEU A 110 -38.62 54.38 19.13
CA LEU A 110 -38.16 54.75 20.47
C LEU A 110 -38.65 56.14 20.88
N PHE A 111 -38.67 57.11 19.96
CA PHE A 111 -39.18 58.45 20.24
C PHE A 111 -40.70 58.45 20.50
N HIS A 112 -41.46 57.67 19.72
CA HIS A 112 -42.92 57.60 19.85
C HIS A 112 -43.36 56.92 21.16
N ASN A 113 -42.66 55.86 21.61
CA ASN A 113 -42.97 55.20 22.88
C ASN A 113 -42.60 56.06 24.11
N LYS A 114 -41.53 56.84 24.03
CA LYS A 114 -41.12 57.76 25.10
C LYS A 114 -42.09 58.94 25.24
N SER A 115 -42.68 59.41 24.13
CA SER A 115 -43.73 60.44 24.15
C SER A 115 -45.04 59.93 24.75
N LYS A 116 -45.47 58.71 24.41
CA LYS A 116 -46.70 58.12 24.97
C LYS A 116 -46.63 57.87 26.48
N THR A 117 -45.49 57.40 26.98
CA THR A 117 -45.28 57.23 28.43
C THR A 117 -45.27 58.56 29.16
N LEU A 118 -44.66 59.61 28.59
CA LEU A 118 -44.68 60.94 29.20
C LEU A 118 -46.10 61.52 29.26
N ILE A 119 -46.88 61.43 28.18
CA ILE A 119 -48.28 61.89 28.14
C ILE A 119 -49.14 61.15 29.18
N HIS A 120 -49.05 59.83 29.25
CA HIS A 120 -49.84 59.06 30.21
C HIS A 120 -49.49 59.39 31.67
N THR A 121 -48.22 59.73 31.95
CA THR A 121 -47.79 60.12 33.29
C THR A 121 -48.29 61.52 33.65
N THR A 122 -48.21 62.47 32.71
CA THR A 122 -48.71 63.85 32.92
C THR A 122 -50.23 63.91 33.04
N THR A 123 -50.98 63.11 32.26
CA THR A 123 -52.44 63.02 32.38
C THR A 123 -52.86 62.40 33.71
N LYS A 124 -52.12 61.40 34.21
CA LYS A 124 -52.41 60.79 35.52
C LYS A 124 -52.13 61.76 36.68
N VAL A 125 -51.14 62.64 36.55
CA VAL A 125 -50.86 63.70 37.54
C VAL A 125 -51.90 64.81 37.49
N LEU A 126 -52.41 65.19 36.31
CA LEU A 126 -53.47 66.20 36.16
C LEU A 126 -54.83 65.72 36.69
N ILE A 127 -55.16 64.43 36.55
CA ILE A 127 -56.45 63.90 37.04
C ILE A 127 -56.46 63.75 38.58
N MET A 128 -55.31 63.67 39.23
CA MET A 128 -55.23 63.54 40.70
C MET A 128 -55.20 64.89 41.45
N ALA A 129 -55.37 66.02 40.75
CA ALA A 129 -55.31 67.35 41.36
C ALA A 129 -56.68 68.02 41.63
N ASP A 130 -57.80 67.43 41.17
CA ASP A 130 -59.12 68.10 41.14
C ASP A 130 -60.23 67.38 41.96
N ASP A 131 -59.89 66.75 43.08
CA ASP A 131 -60.88 66.24 44.04
C ASP A 131 -60.77 66.98 45.37
N ASN A 132 -61.28 68.22 45.41
CA ASN A 132 -61.68 68.90 46.64
C ASN A 132 -62.70 70.01 46.33
N ILE A 133 -63.92 69.61 45.95
CA ILE A 133 -65.10 70.49 45.91
C ILE A 133 -66.03 70.04 47.05
N THR A 134 -65.86 70.68 48.21
CA THR A 134 -66.83 70.66 49.30
C THR A 134 -67.94 71.67 48.98
N ASN A 135 -69.09 71.19 48.52
CA ASN A 135 -70.32 71.98 48.41
C ASN A 135 -71.41 71.38 49.29
N GLY A 136 -71.99 72.21 50.15
CA GLY A 136 -73.07 71.83 51.07
C GLY A 136 -73.45 72.98 52.00
N GLU A 137 -73.77 74.11 51.38
CA GLU A 137 -74.31 75.37 51.89
C GLU A 137 -75.50 75.14 52.85
N VAL A 138 -75.38 75.61 54.10
CA VAL A 138 -76.47 75.67 55.10
C VAL A 138 -77.06 77.07 55.00
N PHE A 139 -78.31 77.16 54.55
CA PHE A 139 -79.03 78.43 54.41
C PHE A 139 -79.45 79.00 55.78
N ASP A 140 -79.35 80.32 55.88
CA ASP A 140 -79.69 81.17 57.02
C ASP A 140 -81.19 81.10 57.40
N ASP A 141 -81.45 80.83 58.68
CA ASP A 141 -82.74 81.08 59.35
C ASP A 141 -82.92 82.60 59.56
N ALA A 142 -83.58 83.26 58.61
CA ALA A 142 -84.12 84.61 58.81
C ALA A 142 -85.60 84.50 59.25
N PRO A 143 -85.95 84.88 60.50
CA PRO A 143 -87.34 84.95 60.92
C PRO A 143 -87.99 86.20 60.31
N VAL A 144 -88.90 86.00 59.38
CA VAL A 144 -89.79 87.06 58.87
C VAL A 144 -90.83 87.36 59.95
N GLU A 145 -90.62 88.45 60.69
CA GLU A 145 -91.64 89.10 61.52
C GLU A 145 -92.79 89.58 60.61
N ILE A 146 -94.03 89.18 60.94
CA ILE A 146 -95.24 89.70 60.31
C ILE A 146 -95.86 90.67 61.31
N ASP A 147 -95.71 91.95 61.03
CA ASP A 147 -96.44 93.02 61.70
C ASP A 147 -97.95 92.84 61.51
N VAL A 148 -98.65 92.74 62.65
CA VAL A 148 -100.10 92.79 62.74
C VAL A 148 -100.49 94.25 62.84
N ASP A 149 -100.98 94.84 61.73
CA ASP A 149 -101.72 96.08 61.77
C ASP A 149 -103.19 95.82 61.41
N GLU A 150 -104.03 95.82 62.45
CA GLU A 150 -105.48 95.80 62.34
C GLU A 150 -106.01 97.22 62.28
N THR A 151 -106.39 97.70 61.09
CA THR A 151 -107.47 98.69 61.00
C THR A 151 -108.41 98.42 59.82
N SER A 152 -109.68 98.21 60.19
CA SER A 152 -110.88 98.71 59.52
C SER A 152 -111.27 98.18 58.13
N ASP A 153 -112.37 97.40 58.13
CA ASP A 153 -113.41 97.35 57.09
C ASP A 153 -113.15 96.56 55.78
N GLY A 154 -112.95 95.23 55.88
CA GLY A 154 -112.73 94.35 54.71
C GLY A 154 -113.06 92.86 54.89
N GLY A 155 -113.99 92.49 55.78
CA GLY A 155 -114.26 91.09 56.17
C GLY A 155 -114.69 90.14 55.02
N ALA A 156 -115.37 90.64 53.99
CA ALA A 156 -115.74 89.86 52.81
C ALA A 156 -114.55 89.64 51.84
N SER A 157 -113.60 90.57 51.78
CA SER A 157 -112.43 90.48 50.88
C SER A 157 -111.32 89.58 51.44
N LYS A 158 -111.19 89.47 52.77
CA LYS A 158 -110.21 88.57 53.41
C LYS A 158 -110.65 87.10 53.34
N THR A 159 -111.94 86.83 53.51
CA THR A 159 -112.49 85.46 53.43
C THR A 159 -112.45 84.90 52.00
N SER A 160 -112.71 85.74 50.98
CA SER A 160 -112.53 85.35 49.57
C SER A 160 -111.05 85.10 49.24
N ALA A 161 -110.13 85.95 49.73
CA ALA A 161 -108.69 85.78 49.53
C ALA A 161 -108.16 84.48 50.17
N LEU A 162 -108.61 84.15 51.38
CA LEU A 162 -108.23 82.89 52.05
C LEU A 162 -108.74 81.66 51.30
N LYS A 163 -109.98 81.68 50.80
CA LYS A 163 -110.55 80.56 50.02
C LYS A 163 -109.81 80.36 48.69
N GLN A 164 -109.43 81.45 48.02
CA GLN A 164 -108.61 81.39 46.82
C GLN A 164 -107.22 80.80 47.12
N LYS A 165 -106.60 81.18 48.25
CA LYS A 165 -105.31 80.62 48.69
C LYS A 165 -105.41 79.13 49.01
N ILE A 166 -106.49 78.68 49.66
CA ILE A 166 -106.72 77.24 49.92
C ILE A 166 -106.85 76.47 48.61
N SER A 167 -107.62 76.97 47.65
CA SER A 167 -107.77 76.32 46.34
C SER A 167 -106.45 76.28 45.55
N ALA A 168 -105.64 77.33 45.62
CA ALA A 168 -104.32 77.37 44.98
C ALA A 168 -103.36 76.35 45.64
N LEU A 169 -103.37 76.27 46.97
CA LEU A 169 -102.55 75.32 47.73
C LEU A 169 -102.98 73.86 47.48
N GLU A 170 -104.28 73.60 47.37
CA GLU A 170 -104.78 72.26 47.01
C GLU A 170 -104.33 71.86 45.61
N GLN A 171 -104.40 72.78 44.64
CA GLN A 171 -103.89 72.56 43.29
C GLN A 171 -102.38 72.29 43.30
N GLU A 172 -101.59 73.11 43.98
CA GLU A 172 -100.13 72.94 44.11
C GLU A 172 -99.78 71.59 44.74
N LYS A 173 -100.49 71.17 45.81
CA LYS A 173 -100.31 69.85 46.42
C LYS A 173 -100.56 68.72 45.42
N THR A 174 -101.61 68.80 44.61
CA THR A 174 -101.88 67.78 43.59
C THR A 174 -100.81 67.76 42.50
N GLN A 175 -100.27 68.92 42.12
CA GLN A 175 -99.17 69.03 41.17
C GLN A 175 -97.89 68.41 41.74
N LEU A 176 -97.51 68.74 42.98
CA LEU A 176 -96.34 68.18 43.65
C LEU A 176 -96.44 66.66 43.84
N LEU A 177 -97.64 66.13 44.08
CA LEU A 177 -97.84 64.68 44.12
C LEU A 177 -97.54 64.04 42.75
N HIS A 178 -98.05 64.64 41.66
CA HIS A 178 -97.77 64.15 40.31
C HIS A 178 -96.28 64.26 39.94
N GLU A 179 -95.63 65.38 40.26
CA GLU A 179 -94.19 65.56 40.02
C GLU A 179 -93.35 64.55 40.81
N ASN A 180 -93.72 64.26 42.06
CA ASN A 180 -93.08 63.21 42.87
C ASN A 180 -93.24 61.81 42.23
N ASP A 181 -94.41 61.49 41.68
CA ASP A 181 -94.62 60.23 40.96
C ASP A 181 -93.73 60.13 39.70
N VAL A 182 -93.61 61.23 38.94
CA VAL A 182 -92.72 61.30 37.76
C VAL A 182 -91.24 61.16 38.17
N ILE A 183 -90.82 61.83 39.25
CA ILE A 183 -89.45 61.71 39.78
C ILE A 183 -89.18 60.27 40.21
N LYS A 184 -90.13 59.62 40.89
CA LYS A 184 -89.99 58.22 41.33
C LYS A 184 -89.80 57.27 40.14
N GLN A 185 -90.58 57.42 39.08
CA GLN A 185 -90.41 56.64 37.84
C GLN A 185 -89.05 56.88 37.19
N ARG A 186 -88.58 58.14 37.16
CA ARG A 186 -87.23 58.46 36.64
C ARG A 186 -86.13 57.79 37.46
N ILE A 187 -86.24 57.78 38.79
CA ILE A 187 -85.28 57.10 39.69
C ILE A 187 -85.26 55.60 39.40
N GLU A 188 -86.43 54.97 39.23
CA GLU A 188 -86.54 53.54 38.93
C GLU A 188 -85.91 53.20 37.57
N ASN A 189 -86.16 54.00 36.54
CA ASN A 189 -85.54 53.84 35.22
C ASN A 189 -84.01 54.02 35.27
N LEU A 190 -83.52 55.05 35.98
CA LEU A 190 -82.08 55.27 36.17
C LEU A 190 -81.44 54.10 36.91
N LYS A 191 -82.12 53.55 37.92
CA LYS A 191 -81.66 52.37 38.66
C LYS A 191 -81.53 51.14 37.75
N HIS A 192 -82.51 50.91 36.87
CA HIS A 192 -82.42 49.84 35.88
C HIS A 192 -81.23 50.04 34.91
N SER A 193 -81.05 51.25 34.40
CA SER A 193 -79.93 51.58 33.50
C SER A 193 -78.56 51.42 34.18
N ILE A 194 -78.42 51.81 35.44
CA ILE A 194 -77.19 51.60 36.24
C ILE A 194 -76.90 50.11 36.39
N ASN A 195 -77.91 49.29 36.70
CA ASN A 195 -77.74 47.85 36.84
C ASN A 195 -77.33 47.18 35.52
N GLU A 196 -77.94 47.59 34.41
CA GLU A 196 -77.57 47.10 33.07
C GLU A 196 -76.12 47.45 32.71
N SER A 197 -75.72 48.71 32.92
CA SER A 197 -74.34 49.17 32.67
C SER A 197 -73.33 48.46 33.57
N ASN A 198 -73.68 48.18 34.83
CA ASN A 198 -72.82 47.40 35.72
C ASN A 198 -72.63 45.96 35.24
N ASN A 199 -73.69 45.32 34.72
CA ASN A 199 -73.58 43.97 34.15
C ASN A 199 -72.70 43.96 32.89
N GLU A 200 -72.83 44.97 32.03
CA GLU A 200 -71.98 45.12 30.84
C GLU A 200 -70.50 45.32 31.24
N LYS A 201 -70.24 46.16 32.26
CA LYS A 201 -68.90 46.37 32.81
C LYS A 201 -68.29 45.06 33.32
N GLU A 202 -69.03 44.23 34.04
CA GLU A 202 -68.53 42.93 34.53
C GLU A 202 -68.18 41.99 33.36
N ASN A 203 -69.01 41.96 32.31
CA ASN A 203 -68.74 41.18 31.11
C ASN A 203 -67.47 41.67 30.38
N LEU A 204 -67.30 42.98 30.24
CA LEU A 204 -66.11 43.57 29.65
C LEU A 204 -64.85 43.25 30.47
N LEU A 205 -64.93 43.28 31.81
CA LEU A 205 -63.81 42.89 32.67
C LEU A 205 -63.39 41.43 32.45
N LYS A 206 -64.34 40.50 32.37
CA LYS A 206 -64.06 39.08 32.06
C LYS A 206 -63.39 38.91 30.70
N LYS A 207 -63.83 39.68 29.68
CA LYS A 207 -63.18 39.67 28.36
C LYS A 207 -61.75 40.19 28.42
N VAL A 208 -61.50 41.27 29.17
CA VAL A 208 -60.14 41.83 29.34
C VAL A 208 -59.21 40.83 30.02
N GLU A 209 -59.67 40.15 31.07
CA GLU A 209 -58.88 39.10 31.74
C GLU A 209 -58.56 37.93 30.79
N ASN A 210 -59.53 37.50 29.99
CA ASN A 210 -59.32 36.48 28.96
C ASN A 210 -58.25 36.93 27.94
N PHE A 211 -58.34 38.16 27.43
CA PHE A 211 -57.33 38.71 26.50
C PHE A 211 -55.94 38.82 27.13
N GLU A 212 -55.85 39.16 28.42
CA GLU A 212 -54.57 39.20 29.12
C GLU A 212 -53.94 37.80 29.21
N SER A 213 -54.75 36.78 29.51
CA SER A 213 -54.29 35.39 29.56
C SER A 213 -53.85 34.87 28.18
N GLU A 214 -54.58 35.20 27.12
CA GLU A 214 -54.22 34.86 25.74
C GLU A 214 -52.93 35.57 25.32
N ASN A 215 -52.77 36.85 25.66
CA ASN A 215 -51.56 37.62 25.36
C ASN A 215 -50.32 37.05 26.08
N LYS A 216 -50.47 36.54 27.31
CA LYS A 216 -49.39 35.80 28.01
C LYS A 216 -49.02 34.51 27.27
N ALA A 217 -50.01 33.76 26.77
CA ALA A 217 -49.77 32.57 25.97
C ALA A 217 -49.05 32.92 24.65
N LEU A 218 -49.48 33.96 23.94
CA LEU A 218 -48.81 34.46 22.74
C LEU A 218 -47.37 34.91 23.01
N GLY A 219 -47.11 35.55 24.15
CA GLY A 219 -45.75 35.87 24.59
C GLY A 219 -44.86 34.62 24.72
N SER A 220 -45.38 33.54 25.31
CA SER A 220 -44.63 32.28 25.42
C SER A 220 -44.37 31.62 24.05
N VAL A 221 -45.33 31.72 23.12
CA VAL A 221 -45.16 31.23 21.74
C VAL A 221 -44.08 32.04 21.01
N ALA A 222 -44.09 33.37 21.15
CA ALA A 222 -43.08 34.24 20.55
C ALA A 222 -41.67 33.95 21.09
N SER A 223 -41.52 33.73 22.40
CA SER A 223 -40.23 33.32 22.99
C SER A 223 -39.75 31.98 22.44
N ARG A 224 -40.63 30.98 22.38
CA ARG A 224 -40.29 29.66 21.81
C ARG A 224 -39.93 29.74 20.32
N ALA A 225 -40.62 30.59 19.55
CA ALA A 225 -40.30 30.79 18.14
C ALA A 225 -38.89 31.38 17.97
N ALA A 226 -38.52 32.38 18.78
CA ALA A 226 -37.18 32.97 18.74
C ALA A 226 -36.07 31.97 19.13
N GLU A 227 -36.33 31.08 20.11
CA GLU A 227 -35.41 29.99 20.46
C GLU A 227 -35.21 29.01 19.30
N LEU A 228 -36.30 28.55 18.68
CA LEU A 228 -36.25 27.65 17.53
C LEU A 228 -35.53 28.27 16.32
N GLU A 229 -35.75 29.55 16.04
CA GLU A 229 -35.01 30.28 15.00
C GLU A 229 -33.50 30.29 15.29
N GLY A 230 -33.11 30.47 16.55
CA GLY A 230 -31.72 30.40 17.00
C GLY A 230 -31.10 28.99 16.83
N GLU A 231 -31.85 27.94 17.17
CA GLU A 231 -31.44 26.55 16.96
C GLU A 231 -31.27 26.21 15.48
N VAL A 232 -32.21 26.64 14.62
CA VAL A 232 -32.12 26.46 13.17
C VAL A 232 -30.87 27.15 12.61
N ALA A 233 -30.58 28.38 13.04
CA ALA A 233 -29.37 29.08 12.61
C ALA A 233 -28.09 28.36 13.05
N ARG A 234 -28.04 27.80 14.27
CA ARG A 234 -26.90 26.98 14.72
C ARG A 234 -26.76 25.71 13.89
N LEU A 235 -27.83 24.96 13.70
CA LEU A 235 -27.80 23.72 12.91
C LEU A 235 -27.39 23.98 11.46
N GLN A 236 -27.85 25.09 10.87
CA GLN A 236 -27.42 25.50 9.53
C GLN A 236 -25.92 25.81 9.49
N HIS A 237 -25.39 26.52 10.48
CA HIS A 237 -23.96 26.78 10.59
C HIS A 237 -23.16 25.47 10.72
N ASP A 238 -23.58 24.58 11.62
CA ASP A 238 -22.92 23.29 11.87
C ASP A 238 -22.94 22.40 10.61
N LEU A 239 -24.05 22.39 9.86
CA LEU A 239 -24.15 21.70 8.57
C LEU A 239 -23.16 22.26 7.55
N VAL A 240 -23.04 23.59 7.42
CA VAL A 240 -22.08 24.23 6.52
C VAL A 240 -20.64 23.87 6.91
N THR A 241 -20.31 23.87 8.20
CA THR A 241 -18.99 23.43 8.68
C THR A 241 -18.72 21.98 8.29
N ALA A 242 -19.65 21.06 8.55
CA ALA A 242 -19.49 19.65 8.21
C ALA A 242 -19.35 19.40 6.70
N LEU A 243 -20.08 20.17 5.87
CA LEU A 243 -19.95 20.09 4.41
C LEU A 243 -18.58 20.57 3.91
N ASN A 244 -18.03 21.64 4.49
CA ASN A 244 -16.70 22.13 4.15
C ASN A 244 -15.60 21.14 4.56
N ASP A 245 -15.72 20.53 5.74
CA ASP A 245 -14.77 19.50 6.21
C ASP A 245 -14.80 18.25 5.31
N LEU A 246 -16.00 17.85 4.87
CA LEU A 246 -16.19 16.75 3.92
C LEU A 246 -15.57 17.07 2.55
N GLU A 247 -15.76 18.29 2.05
CA GLU A 247 -15.14 18.75 0.79
C GLU A 247 -13.61 18.75 0.90
N GLY A 248 -13.06 19.25 2.02
CA GLY A 248 -11.63 19.18 2.33
C GLY A 248 -11.10 17.74 2.28
N SER A 249 -11.78 16.82 2.97
CA SER A 249 -11.44 15.40 2.98
C SER A 249 -11.52 14.75 1.58
N ASN A 250 -12.49 15.15 0.76
CA ASN A 250 -12.65 14.64 -0.61
C ASN A 250 -11.52 15.13 -1.55
N ASN A 251 -11.03 16.35 -1.35
CA ASN A 251 -9.88 16.88 -2.07
C ASN A 251 -8.59 16.13 -1.69
N GLU A 252 -8.39 15.84 -0.40
CA GLU A 252 -7.26 15.02 0.07
C GLU A 252 -7.33 13.60 -0.51
N LEU A 253 -8.50 12.97 -0.50
CA LEU A 253 -8.72 11.64 -1.10
C LEU A 253 -8.39 11.63 -2.59
N SER A 254 -8.75 12.69 -3.32
CA SER A 254 -8.41 12.85 -4.73
C SER A 254 -6.90 12.99 -4.96
N GLY A 255 -6.20 13.72 -4.08
CA GLY A 255 -4.74 13.82 -4.11
C GLY A 255 -4.04 12.49 -3.81
N LEU A 256 -4.54 11.73 -2.82
CA LEU A 256 -4.03 10.39 -2.51
C LEU A 256 -4.27 9.42 -3.68
N LYS A 257 -5.43 9.50 -4.34
CA LYS A 257 -5.76 8.67 -5.51
C LYS A 257 -4.80 8.92 -6.69
N LEU A 258 -4.49 10.18 -6.98
CA LEU A 258 -3.49 10.53 -7.99
C LEU A 258 -2.10 10.00 -7.63
N SER A 259 -1.70 10.13 -6.37
CA SER A 259 -0.43 9.62 -5.88
C SER A 259 -0.34 8.09 -6.02
N LEU A 260 -1.43 7.38 -5.72
CA LEU A 260 -1.54 5.93 -5.85
C LEU A 260 -1.40 5.49 -7.32
N GLU A 261 -2.06 6.17 -8.26
CA GLU A 261 -1.94 5.88 -9.69
C GLU A 261 -0.50 6.13 -10.20
N GLY A 262 0.14 7.19 -9.72
CA GLY A 262 1.56 7.47 -9.97
C GLY A 262 2.47 6.35 -9.45
N LEU A 263 2.22 5.82 -8.26
CA LEU A 263 2.98 4.69 -7.72
C LEU A 263 2.74 3.41 -8.53
N LYS A 264 1.51 3.13 -8.92
CA LYS A 264 1.15 1.96 -9.73
C LYS A 264 1.84 1.95 -11.09
N SER A 265 1.89 3.10 -11.76
CA SER A 265 2.64 3.24 -13.02
C SER A 265 4.15 3.04 -12.83
N SER A 266 4.73 3.57 -11.74
CA SER A 266 6.13 3.33 -11.40
C SER A 266 6.43 1.87 -11.04
N GLU A 267 5.51 1.20 -10.34
CA GLU A 267 5.60 -0.22 -10.02
C GLU A 267 5.59 -1.09 -11.28
N ASN A 268 4.70 -0.80 -12.22
CA ASN A 268 4.67 -1.47 -13.52
C ASN A 268 5.95 -1.23 -14.34
N GLU A 269 6.55 -0.04 -14.27
CA GLU A 269 7.83 0.22 -14.92
C GLU A 269 8.97 -0.60 -14.29
N LYS A 270 8.96 -0.72 -12.95
CA LYS A 270 9.96 -1.52 -12.21
C LYS A 270 9.80 -3.01 -12.47
N SER A 271 8.58 -3.55 -12.56
CA SER A 271 8.35 -4.96 -12.86
C SER A 271 8.90 -5.33 -14.24
N VAL A 272 8.63 -4.51 -15.27
CA VAL A 272 9.19 -4.72 -16.61
C VAL A 272 10.72 -4.71 -16.61
N LYS A 273 11.35 -3.79 -15.87
CA LYS A 273 12.81 -3.76 -15.72
C LYS A 273 13.35 -4.99 -14.99
N LEU A 274 12.62 -5.50 -14.01
CA LEU A 274 12.99 -6.69 -13.26
C LEU A 274 12.93 -7.93 -14.15
N ASP A 275 11.87 -8.10 -14.95
CA ASP A 275 11.73 -9.19 -15.92
C ASP A 275 12.88 -9.17 -16.95
N ALA A 276 13.26 -7.98 -17.44
CA ALA A 276 14.39 -7.83 -18.34
C ALA A 276 15.70 -8.30 -17.68
N ILE A 277 15.98 -7.85 -16.46
CA ILE A 277 17.18 -8.26 -15.70
C ILE A 277 17.17 -9.77 -15.40
N GLU A 278 16.01 -10.35 -15.09
CA GLU A 278 15.88 -11.78 -14.84
C GLU A 278 16.15 -12.62 -16.09
N SER A 279 15.69 -12.16 -17.26
CA SER A 279 15.99 -12.79 -18.55
C SER A 279 17.49 -12.72 -18.90
N GLU A 280 18.15 -11.57 -18.65
CA GLU A 280 19.59 -11.41 -18.85
C GLU A 280 20.40 -12.31 -17.91
N ARG A 281 20.02 -12.38 -16.63
CA ARG A 281 20.63 -13.27 -15.65
C ARG A 281 20.53 -14.73 -16.09
N SER A 282 19.38 -15.15 -16.60
CA SER A 282 19.16 -16.51 -17.11
C SER A 282 20.06 -16.83 -18.30
N LEU A 283 20.22 -15.88 -19.23
CA LEU A 283 21.11 -16.02 -20.38
C LEU A 283 22.59 -16.08 -19.97
N LEU A 284 23.00 -15.27 -18.99
CA LEU A 284 24.35 -15.30 -18.44
C LEU A 284 24.65 -16.62 -17.72
N LEU A 285 23.69 -17.17 -16.97
CA LEU A 285 23.82 -18.49 -16.33
C LEU A 285 24.05 -19.60 -17.37
N LEU A 286 23.28 -19.62 -18.46
CA LEU A 286 23.48 -20.57 -19.56
C LEU A 286 24.87 -20.43 -20.21
N LYS A 287 25.34 -19.20 -20.42
CA LYS A 287 26.71 -18.96 -20.91
C LYS A 287 27.76 -19.46 -19.93
N LEU A 288 27.57 -19.24 -18.64
CA LEU A 288 28.48 -19.70 -17.59
C LEU A 288 28.55 -21.24 -17.54
N GLU A 289 27.40 -21.92 -17.65
CA GLU A 289 27.32 -23.38 -17.72
C GLU A 289 28.06 -23.92 -18.95
N LYS A 290 27.81 -23.34 -20.14
CA LYS A 290 28.49 -23.73 -21.38
C LYS A 290 30.01 -23.53 -21.29
N LEU A 291 30.46 -22.41 -20.71
CA LEU A 291 31.89 -22.16 -20.47
C LEU A 291 32.47 -23.13 -19.45
N GLY A 292 31.71 -23.51 -18.41
CA GLY A 292 32.10 -24.54 -17.46
C GLY A 292 32.30 -25.91 -18.13
N VAL A 293 31.37 -26.34 -18.96
CA VAL A 293 31.48 -27.59 -19.73
C VAL A 293 32.66 -27.54 -20.71
N SER A 294 32.83 -26.43 -21.44
CA SER A 294 33.95 -26.25 -22.37
C SER A 294 35.29 -26.23 -21.63
N GLY A 295 35.38 -25.55 -20.49
CA GLY A 295 36.56 -25.52 -19.63
C GLY A 295 36.92 -26.91 -19.14
N ASN A 296 35.95 -27.68 -18.66
CA ASN A 296 36.15 -29.07 -18.23
C ASN A 296 36.68 -29.96 -19.36
N ASN A 297 36.18 -29.82 -20.59
CA ASN A 297 36.70 -30.57 -21.74
C ASN A 297 38.13 -30.19 -22.08
N LYS A 298 38.45 -28.89 -22.14
CA LYS A 298 39.83 -28.43 -22.37
C LYS A 298 40.77 -28.92 -21.27
N ASN A 299 40.32 -28.94 -20.02
CA ASN A 299 41.14 -29.41 -18.90
C ASN A 299 41.45 -30.91 -19.01
N LYS A 300 40.48 -31.73 -19.44
CA LYS A 300 40.72 -33.15 -19.75
C LYS A 300 41.71 -33.32 -20.90
N GLU A 301 41.59 -32.53 -21.97
CA GLU A 301 42.52 -32.57 -23.09
C GLU A 301 43.95 -32.20 -22.66
N VAL A 302 44.09 -31.16 -21.83
CA VAL A 302 45.38 -30.76 -21.24
C VAL A 302 45.95 -31.89 -20.39
N GLN A 303 45.13 -32.54 -19.55
CA GLN A 303 45.56 -33.66 -18.72
C GLN A 303 46.08 -34.85 -19.55
N VAL A 304 45.40 -35.19 -20.65
CA VAL A 304 45.86 -36.24 -21.58
C VAL A 304 47.21 -35.86 -22.19
N LYS A 305 47.37 -34.62 -22.67
CA LYS A 305 48.63 -34.14 -23.23
C LYS A 305 49.75 -34.08 -22.19
N GLU A 306 49.46 -33.74 -20.93
CA GLU A 306 50.43 -33.78 -19.84
C GLU A 306 50.93 -35.20 -19.58
N GLU A 307 50.05 -36.21 -19.62
CA GLU A 307 50.44 -37.61 -19.50
C GLU A 307 51.31 -38.08 -20.68
N GLU A 308 50.97 -37.67 -21.91
CA GLU A 308 51.79 -37.94 -23.10
C GLU A 308 53.17 -37.28 -23.00
N ILE A 309 53.25 -36.00 -22.62
CA ILE A 309 54.52 -35.28 -22.40
C ILE A 309 55.36 -36.01 -21.35
N LYS A 310 54.73 -36.48 -20.27
CA LYS A 310 55.42 -37.23 -19.22
C LYS A 310 55.97 -38.57 -19.75
N GLY A 311 55.19 -39.27 -20.59
CA GLY A 311 55.63 -40.50 -21.25
C GLY A 311 56.80 -40.28 -22.20
N LEU A 312 56.69 -39.27 -23.08
CA LEU A 312 57.77 -38.88 -24.00
C LEU A 312 59.03 -38.48 -23.26
N LYS A 313 58.90 -37.72 -22.17
CA LYS A 313 60.04 -37.33 -21.34
C LYS A 313 60.77 -38.55 -20.77
N LYS A 314 60.03 -39.58 -20.34
CA LYS A 314 60.62 -40.84 -19.88
C LYS A 314 61.36 -41.58 -21.00
N HIS A 315 60.82 -41.64 -22.21
CA HIS A 315 61.51 -42.23 -23.36
C HIS A 315 62.77 -41.46 -23.77
N ILE A 316 62.76 -40.14 -23.65
CA ILE A 316 63.96 -39.32 -23.87
C ILE A 316 65.03 -39.69 -22.84
N GLU A 317 64.69 -39.77 -21.54
CA GLU A 317 65.62 -40.21 -20.49
C GLU A 317 66.17 -41.62 -20.75
N GLU A 318 65.32 -42.56 -21.20
CA GLU A 318 65.74 -43.92 -21.57
C GLU A 318 66.72 -43.90 -22.77
N LEU A 319 66.42 -43.11 -23.80
CA LEU A 319 67.29 -42.96 -24.98
C LEU A 319 68.63 -42.29 -24.63
N GLU A 320 68.62 -41.23 -23.83
CA GLU A 320 69.84 -40.58 -23.33
C GLU A 320 70.73 -41.59 -22.58
N GLY A 321 70.14 -42.45 -21.74
CA GLY A 321 70.86 -43.55 -21.10
C GLY A 321 71.48 -44.55 -22.08
N THR A 322 70.79 -44.88 -23.18
CA THR A 322 71.36 -45.77 -24.21
C THR A 322 72.49 -45.12 -25.00
N ILE A 323 72.41 -43.81 -25.25
CA ILE A 323 73.47 -43.06 -25.94
C ILE A 323 74.74 -43.05 -25.07
N LEU A 324 74.61 -42.82 -23.75
CA LEU A 324 75.74 -42.91 -22.82
C LEU A 324 76.40 -44.29 -22.84
N ASN A 325 75.61 -45.37 -22.85
CA ASN A 325 76.16 -46.73 -22.97
C ASN A 325 76.86 -46.96 -24.33
N ASN A 326 76.36 -46.33 -25.41
CA ASN A 326 77.00 -46.42 -26.73
C ASN A 326 78.32 -45.64 -26.79
N GLU A 327 78.45 -44.54 -26.05
CA GLU A 327 79.72 -43.82 -25.86
C GLU A 327 80.75 -44.71 -25.11
N GLU A 328 80.31 -45.48 -24.12
CA GLU A 328 81.15 -46.46 -23.42
C GLU A 328 81.66 -47.56 -24.37
N TRP A 329 80.80 -48.06 -25.25
CA TRP A 329 81.19 -49.04 -26.27
C TRP A 329 82.21 -48.47 -27.28
N GLU A 330 82.09 -47.20 -27.67
CA GLU A 330 83.09 -46.55 -28.53
C GLU A 330 84.45 -46.37 -27.84
N MET A 331 84.48 -46.19 -26.52
CA MET A 331 85.73 -46.18 -25.74
C MET A 331 86.37 -47.57 -25.67
N GLU A 332 85.58 -48.60 -25.36
CA GLU A 332 86.04 -50.01 -25.33
C GLU A 332 86.57 -50.45 -26.71
N LYS A 333 85.91 -50.02 -27.79
CA LYS A 333 86.35 -50.27 -29.17
C LYS A 333 87.69 -49.61 -29.50
N LYS A 334 87.94 -48.38 -29.02
CA LYS A 334 89.25 -47.71 -29.17
C LYS A 334 90.34 -48.45 -28.39
N GLU A 335 90.05 -48.91 -27.18
CA GLU A 335 90.99 -49.69 -26.37
C GLU A 335 91.35 -51.02 -27.04
N LEU A 336 90.36 -51.73 -27.58
CA LEU A 336 90.59 -52.94 -28.39
C LEU A 336 91.44 -52.66 -29.63
N TYR A 337 91.26 -51.50 -30.27
CA TYR A 337 92.08 -51.11 -31.42
C TYR A 337 93.57 -50.95 -31.04
N PHE A 338 93.86 -50.33 -29.89
CA PHE A 338 95.22 -50.24 -29.36
C PHE A 338 95.83 -51.61 -29.05
N VAL A 339 95.08 -52.49 -28.39
CA VAL A 339 95.52 -53.86 -28.09
C VAL A 339 95.80 -54.64 -29.38
N LYS A 340 94.95 -54.47 -30.40
CA LYS A 340 95.14 -55.08 -31.72
C LYS A 340 96.44 -54.60 -32.36
N GLU A 341 96.70 -53.30 -32.39
CA GLU A 341 97.92 -52.73 -32.97
C GLU A 341 99.18 -53.22 -32.24
N GLU A 342 99.14 -53.32 -30.91
CA GLU A 342 100.23 -53.88 -30.11
C GLU A 342 100.45 -55.39 -30.37
N LEU A 343 99.38 -56.16 -30.53
CA LEU A 343 99.46 -57.57 -30.93
C LEU A 343 100.01 -57.73 -32.35
N GLU A 344 99.55 -56.93 -33.31
CA GLU A 344 100.08 -56.91 -34.67
C GLU A 344 101.58 -56.62 -34.68
N LYS A 345 102.05 -55.69 -33.84
CA LYS A 345 103.49 -55.42 -33.64
C LYS A 345 104.23 -56.64 -33.09
N ARG A 346 103.70 -57.29 -32.03
CA ARG A 346 104.30 -58.51 -31.47
C ARG A 346 104.35 -59.66 -32.47
N VAL A 347 103.31 -59.81 -33.30
CA VAL A 347 103.29 -60.81 -34.37
C VAL A 347 104.34 -60.50 -35.43
N LYS A 348 104.49 -59.24 -35.86
CA LYS A 348 105.57 -58.84 -36.77
C LYS A 348 106.95 -59.15 -36.21
N GLU A 349 107.22 -58.78 -34.95
CA GLU A 349 108.47 -59.13 -34.26
C GLU A 349 108.69 -60.65 -34.18
N MET A 350 107.62 -61.42 -33.95
CA MET A 350 107.68 -62.88 -33.91
C MET A 350 107.94 -63.48 -35.30
N ILE A 351 107.34 -62.92 -36.36
CA ILE A 351 107.60 -63.31 -37.76
C ILE A 351 109.06 -63.04 -38.11
N GLU A 352 109.61 -61.88 -37.74
CA GLU A 352 111.03 -61.57 -37.96
C GLU A 352 111.95 -62.58 -37.25
N LYS A 353 111.64 -62.93 -36.00
CA LYS A 353 112.37 -63.98 -35.26
C LYS A 353 112.25 -65.35 -35.93
N VAL A 354 111.08 -65.70 -36.47
CA VAL A 354 110.90 -66.95 -37.22
C VAL A 354 111.74 -66.95 -38.48
N VAL A 355 111.73 -65.87 -39.27
CA VAL A 355 112.58 -65.74 -40.47
C VAL A 355 114.07 -65.83 -40.11
N GLU A 356 114.48 -65.26 -38.98
CA GLU A 356 115.86 -65.38 -38.49
C GLU A 356 116.20 -66.82 -38.10
N LEU A 357 115.29 -67.52 -37.42
CA LEU A 357 115.43 -68.93 -37.09
C LEU A 357 115.44 -69.81 -38.34
N GLU A 358 114.60 -69.52 -39.35
CA GLU A 358 114.59 -70.21 -40.65
C GLU A 358 115.92 -70.02 -41.38
N LYS A 359 116.48 -68.80 -41.41
CA LYS A 359 117.83 -68.57 -41.96
C LYS A 359 118.89 -69.38 -41.21
N LYS A 360 118.82 -69.41 -39.87
CA LYS A 360 119.73 -70.23 -39.04
C LYS A 360 119.55 -71.74 -39.31
N LEU A 361 118.33 -72.18 -39.62
CA LEU A 361 118.03 -73.56 -39.98
C LEU A 361 118.62 -73.90 -41.35
N VAL A 362 118.38 -73.06 -42.37
CA VAL A 362 118.91 -73.22 -43.73
C VAL A 362 120.44 -73.22 -43.74
N GLU A 363 121.09 -72.35 -42.96
CA GLU A 363 122.55 -72.38 -42.83
C GLU A 363 123.05 -73.69 -42.22
N LYS A 364 122.36 -74.19 -41.18
CA LYS A 364 122.67 -75.51 -40.61
C LYS A 364 122.40 -76.66 -41.59
N GLU A 365 121.38 -76.56 -42.44
CA GLU A 365 121.07 -77.54 -43.48
C GLU A 365 122.12 -77.54 -44.60
N ARG A 366 122.70 -76.38 -44.93
CA ARG A 366 123.85 -76.24 -45.84
C ARG A 366 125.10 -76.96 -45.29
N VAL A 367 125.34 -76.86 -43.99
CA VAL A 367 126.43 -77.58 -43.29
C VAL A 367 126.22 -79.10 -43.28
N ILE A 368 124.98 -79.57 -43.43
CA ILE A 368 124.66 -81.01 -43.48
C ILE A 368 124.83 -81.57 -44.90
N ASN A 369 124.41 -80.83 -45.94
CA ASN A 369 124.53 -81.28 -47.34
C ASN A 369 125.97 -81.31 -47.88
N GLU A 370 126.92 -80.59 -47.27
CA GLU A 370 128.34 -80.72 -47.61
C GLU A 370 129.04 -81.94 -46.97
N ARG A 371 128.36 -82.72 -46.12
CA ARG A 371 128.96 -83.85 -45.38
C ARG A 371 128.50 -85.25 -45.77
N LEU A 372 127.58 -85.39 -46.73
CA LEU A 372 127.07 -86.66 -47.26
C LEU A 372 126.70 -86.37 -48.73
N VAL A 373 127.45 -86.78 -49.75
CA VAL A 373 127.58 -88.19 -50.17
C VAL A 373 128.86 -88.36 -51.01
N ALA A 374 129.84 -89.05 -50.42
CA ALA A 374 130.70 -89.99 -51.11
C ALA A 374 130.51 -91.33 -50.38
N ARG A 375 129.78 -92.27 -51.01
CA ARG A 375 129.95 -93.74 -50.94
C ARG A 375 128.70 -94.46 -51.47
N ASP A 376 128.86 -95.06 -52.65
CA ASP A 376 128.11 -96.21 -53.16
C ASP A 376 128.54 -97.49 -52.43
N ILE A 377 127.61 -98.36 -52.02
CA ILE A 377 127.79 -99.84 -51.98
C ILE A 377 126.43 -100.55 -52.17
N ASN A 378 126.43 -101.50 -53.11
CA ASN A 378 125.38 -102.47 -53.46
C ASN A 378 125.15 -103.59 -52.41
N GLY A 379 123.88 -104.01 -52.26
CA GLY A 379 123.42 -105.41 -52.38
C GLY A 379 123.37 -106.36 -51.17
N ILE A 380 122.19 -107.00 -50.96
CA ILE A 380 121.86 -108.41 -50.53
C ILE A 380 120.54 -108.48 -49.69
N PRO A 381 119.71 -109.56 -49.77
CA PRO A 381 118.27 -109.47 -50.14
C PRO A 381 117.23 -110.13 -49.17
N VAL A 382 115.92 -110.10 -49.54
CA VAL A 382 114.80 -111.08 -49.30
C VAL A 382 114.52 -111.51 -47.83
N GLY A 383 113.32 -111.47 -47.23
CA GLY A 383 111.93 -111.30 -47.66
C GLY A 383 110.94 -111.32 -46.45
N ASP A 384 109.65 -111.13 -46.76
CA ASP A 384 108.40 -111.26 -45.98
C ASP A 384 108.43 -111.70 -44.50
N ASP A 385 107.82 -110.91 -43.59
CA ASP A 385 106.39 -111.01 -43.21
C ASP A 385 106.09 -110.18 -41.92
N LYS A 386 105.04 -109.35 -42.00
CA LYS A 386 104.06 -109.02 -40.93
C LYS A 386 104.43 -108.24 -39.64
N VAL A 387 103.76 -107.07 -39.58
CA VAL A 387 103.01 -106.48 -38.44
C VAL A 387 103.75 -105.56 -37.46
N GLY A 388 103.31 -104.29 -37.46
CA GLY A 388 103.28 -103.45 -36.24
C GLY A 388 104.12 -102.18 -36.25
N VAL A 389 103.93 -101.26 -37.21
CA VAL A 389 104.52 -99.92 -37.15
C VAL A 389 103.51 -98.94 -36.58
N VAL A 390 103.70 -98.56 -35.32
CA VAL A 390 103.11 -97.36 -34.70
C VAL A 390 104.16 -96.26 -34.81
N ASN A 391 104.02 -95.37 -35.80
CA ASN A 391 104.73 -94.10 -35.82
C ASN A 391 103.86 -93.02 -36.45
N LEU A 392 103.39 -92.16 -35.54
CA LEU A 392 103.21 -90.73 -35.64
C LEU A 392 103.61 -90.09 -36.98
N PRO A 393 102.67 -89.43 -37.68
CA PRO A 393 103.02 -88.40 -38.65
C PRO A 393 102.55 -87.03 -38.17
N VAL A 394 103.54 -86.14 -38.05
CA VAL A 394 103.42 -84.72 -38.35
C VAL A 394 102.68 -84.54 -39.69
N VAL A 395 101.52 -83.89 -39.67
CA VAL A 395 100.76 -83.36 -40.82
C VAL A 395 100.09 -82.09 -40.31
N VAL A 396 100.66 -80.90 -40.54
CA VAL A 396 100.34 -79.98 -41.66
C VAL A 396 98.82 -79.78 -41.85
N ALA A 397 98.41 -78.51 -41.77
CA ALA A 397 97.14 -77.95 -42.24
C ALA A 397 95.85 -78.30 -41.46
N SER A 398 95.34 -77.33 -40.71
CA SER A 398 94.27 -76.45 -41.22
C SER A 398 93.69 -75.59 -40.08
N SER A 399 94.02 -74.31 -40.15
CA SER A 399 93.60 -73.19 -39.31
C SER A 399 92.13 -72.79 -39.48
N VAL A 400 91.23 -73.74 -39.76
CA VAL A 400 89.82 -73.45 -40.08
C VAL A 400 88.86 -73.78 -38.92
N ALA A 401 89.26 -74.60 -37.95
CA ALA A 401 88.36 -75.02 -36.86
C ALA A 401 88.20 -73.97 -35.73
N ALA A 402 89.17 -73.07 -35.51
CA ALA A 402 89.10 -72.11 -34.40
C ALA A 402 88.15 -70.92 -34.66
N VAL A 403 87.93 -70.55 -35.94
CA VAL A 403 87.06 -69.42 -36.30
C VAL A 403 85.57 -69.77 -36.16
N ALA A 404 85.20 -71.05 -36.35
CA ALA A 404 83.81 -71.51 -36.22
C ALA A 404 83.31 -71.48 -34.76
N VAL A 405 84.17 -71.76 -33.77
CA VAL A 405 83.78 -71.77 -32.35
C VAL A 405 83.59 -70.35 -31.82
N VAL A 406 84.41 -69.39 -32.24
CA VAL A 406 84.25 -67.98 -31.84
C VAL A 406 83.02 -67.34 -32.50
N GLY A 407 82.74 -67.68 -33.78
CA GLY A 407 81.54 -67.23 -34.48
C GLY A 407 80.23 -67.76 -33.84
N ALA A 408 80.21 -69.03 -33.41
CA ALA A 408 79.06 -69.61 -32.72
C ALA A 408 78.80 -68.98 -31.33
N ILE A 409 79.86 -68.62 -30.60
CA ILE A 409 79.75 -67.96 -29.28
C ILE A 409 79.24 -66.51 -29.42
N TRP A 410 79.63 -65.80 -30.48
CA TRP A 410 79.11 -64.45 -30.76
C TRP A 410 77.65 -64.44 -31.23
N TYR A 411 77.25 -65.42 -32.06
CA TYR A 411 75.87 -65.52 -32.54
C TYR A 411 74.88 -65.86 -31.41
N LEU A 412 75.29 -66.69 -30.45
CA LEU A 412 74.46 -67.01 -29.28
C LEU A 412 74.35 -65.87 -28.25
N ARG A 413 75.31 -64.93 -28.19
CA ARG A 413 75.23 -63.77 -27.29
C ARG A 413 74.42 -62.60 -27.84
N TYR A 414 74.35 -62.42 -29.15
CA TYR A 414 73.57 -61.33 -29.78
C TYR A 414 72.11 -61.69 -30.08
N GLY A 415 71.74 -62.98 -30.06
CA GLY A 415 70.35 -63.42 -30.30
C GLY A 415 69.39 -63.31 -29.11
N GLN A 416 69.81 -62.76 -27.96
CA GLN A 416 69.02 -62.78 -26.72
C GLN A 416 68.52 -61.40 -26.23
N LYS A 417 68.58 -60.36 -27.05
CA LYS A 417 67.98 -59.04 -26.76
C LYS A 417 67.30 -58.40 -27.98
N ALA A 418 66.39 -59.15 -28.60
CA ALA A 418 65.35 -58.62 -29.47
C ALA A 418 63.98 -58.95 -28.88
#